data_AF-A0A1J8NME0-F1
#
_entry.id   AF-A0A1J8NME0-F1
#
_cell.length_a   1.000
_cell.length_b   1.000
_cell.length_c   1.000
_cell.angle_alpha   90.00
_cell.angle_beta   90.00
_cell.angle_gamma   90.00
#
_symmetry.space_group_name_H-M   'P 1'
#
loop_
_entity.id
_entity.type
_entity.pdbx_description
1 polymer ?
#
loop_
_entity_poly.entity_id
_entity_poly.type
_entity_poly.pdbx_seq_one_letter_code
_entity_poly.pdbx_strand_id
1 'polypeptide(L)'
;MSLFPLSSKASIVSSEEMHGLIEEKKSRRKDLNIFFLSSDGYKEKNYTSELSIFFKLLAKNINNTQIPTRFQLAIENQGHWFSVDCYIKNNQVYLLVLDAAVLYRSTEIIKTVSLNLKPIIFSYSGTQIQHDFDHCSFFTLDHLFRLSNRDQHWDDLIGFNLFSPETTIYFHHESCPNSLAFIFKNIQSLTRFSQLSNSLKKTVINKNQTTLEQFIKKNTRSESFLGIGNTVINIGIILKYKEYTRNTRYCHLL
;
A
#
# COMPACT_ATOMS: atom_id res chain seq x y z
N MET A 1 4.75 -20.77 11.12
CA MET A 1 5.11 -19.42 10.60
C MET A 1 5.37 -18.53 11.79
N SER A 2 6.59 -17.99 11.96
CA SER A 2 6.87 -17.06 13.04
C SER A 2 6.11 -15.75 12.79
N LEU A 3 5.11 -15.48 13.62
CA LEU A 3 4.52 -14.15 13.74
C LEU A 3 5.65 -13.20 14.18
N PHE A 4 5.98 -12.21 13.35
CA PHE A 4 6.84 -11.11 13.78
C PHE A 4 6.22 -10.48 15.04
N PRO A 5 6.98 -10.31 16.13
CA PRO A 5 6.53 -9.48 17.24
C PRO A 5 6.37 -8.05 16.73
N LEU A 6 5.35 -7.35 17.24
CA LEU A 6 5.20 -5.91 17.05
C LEU A 6 6.51 -5.26 17.52
N SER A 7 7.26 -4.66 16.59
CA SER A 7 8.34 -3.75 16.95
C SER A 7 7.73 -2.57 17.69
N SER A 8 8.28 -2.21 18.85
CA SER A 8 7.93 -0.99 19.59
C SER A 8 8.48 0.28 18.92
N LYS A 9 9.20 0.17 17.80
CA LYS A 9 9.64 1.34 17.03
C LYS A 9 8.52 1.75 16.09
N ALA A 10 8.07 2.99 16.28
CA ALA A 10 7.16 3.66 15.35
C ALA A 10 7.81 3.73 13.95
N SER A 11 6.96 3.72 12.92
CA SER A 11 7.34 4.15 11.57
C SER A 11 8.23 5.38 11.60
N ILE A 12 9.20 5.44 10.68
CA ILE A 12 10.07 6.61 10.51
C ILE A 12 9.28 7.91 10.36
N VAL A 13 8.13 7.85 9.66
CA VAL A 13 7.28 9.01 9.37
C VAL A 13 6.14 9.04 10.39
N SER A 14 5.97 10.19 11.05
CA SER A 14 4.83 10.46 11.95
C SER A 14 3.53 10.65 11.18
N SER A 15 2.40 10.64 11.89
CA SER A 15 1.08 10.94 11.30
C SER A 15 1.03 12.32 10.63
N GLU A 16 1.59 13.33 11.28
CA GLU A 16 1.65 14.71 10.79
C GLU A 16 2.52 14.82 9.54
N GLU A 17 3.68 14.17 9.55
CA GLU A 17 4.59 14.15 8.39
C GLU A 17 3.97 13.41 7.20
N MET A 18 3.27 12.30 7.45
CA MET A 18 2.56 11.54 6.42
C MET A 18 1.46 12.38 5.77
N HIS A 19 0.69 13.11 6.58
CA HIS A 19 -0.33 14.04 6.08
C HIS A 19 0.30 15.15 5.24
N GLY A 20 1.36 15.82 5.74
CA GLY A 20 2.07 16.87 5.02
C GLY A 20 2.62 16.39 3.66
N LEU A 21 3.17 15.18 3.60
CA LEU A 21 3.67 14.56 2.36
C LEU A 21 2.56 14.31 1.33
N ILE A 22 1.39 13.87 1.77
CA ILE A 22 0.23 13.65 0.90
C ILE A 22 -0.29 14.99 0.37
N GLU A 23 -0.43 16.00 1.23
CA GLU A 23 -0.91 17.33 0.84
C GLU A 23 0.08 18.06 -0.09
N GLU A 24 1.38 17.96 0.16
CA GLU A 24 2.40 18.45 -0.78
C GLU A 24 2.23 17.79 -2.15
N LYS A 25 1.97 16.48 -2.21
CA LYS A 25 1.75 15.78 -3.47
C LYS A 25 0.47 16.23 -4.17
N LYS A 26 -0.63 16.39 -3.43
CA LYS A 26 -1.92 16.90 -3.95
C LYS A 26 -1.81 18.31 -4.50
N SER A 27 -1.00 19.17 -3.87
CA SER A 27 -0.76 20.54 -4.37
C SER A 27 -0.18 20.56 -5.79
N ARG A 28 0.60 19.53 -6.13
CA ARG A 28 1.20 19.34 -7.47
C ARG A 28 0.36 18.47 -8.40
N ARG A 29 -0.62 17.73 -7.87
CA ARG A 29 -1.48 16.79 -8.60
C ARG A 29 -2.91 16.84 -8.04
N LYS A 30 -3.74 17.66 -8.69
CA LYS A 30 -5.13 17.93 -8.26
C LYS A 30 -6.07 16.71 -8.38
N ASP A 31 -5.66 15.67 -9.09
CA ASP A 31 -6.40 14.42 -9.30
C ASP A 31 -6.19 13.39 -8.18
N LEU A 32 -5.37 13.69 -7.16
CA LEU A 32 -5.11 12.79 -6.05
C LEU A 32 -6.23 12.83 -4.99
N ASN A 33 -7.06 11.79 -5.00
CA ASN A 33 -8.11 11.59 -3.99
C ASN A 33 -7.63 10.62 -2.89
N ILE A 34 -6.73 11.10 -2.03
CA ILE A 34 -6.14 10.31 -0.93
C ILE A 34 -6.62 10.87 0.41
N PHE A 35 -7.17 10.04 1.27
CA PHE A 35 -7.50 10.39 2.65
C PHE A 35 -6.51 9.75 3.62
N PHE A 36 -6.29 10.43 4.72
CA PHE A 36 -5.50 9.96 5.85
C PHE A 36 -6.46 9.55 6.97
N LEU A 37 -6.29 8.36 7.54
CA LEU A 37 -7.15 7.87 8.61
C LEU A 37 -6.34 7.06 9.63
N SER A 38 -6.64 7.25 10.92
CA SER A 38 -6.13 6.40 12.00
C SER A 38 -7.08 5.23 12.35
N SER A 39 -6.49 4.16 12.86
CA SER A 39 -7.19 2.97 13.35
C SER A 39 -6.77 2.62 14.78
N ASP A 40 -7.74 2.27 15.63
CA ASP A 40 -7.51 1.94 17.05
C ASP A 40 -6.76 0.61 17.26
N GLY A 41 -6.51 -0.17 16.20
CA GLY A 41 -5.93 -1.51 16.30
C GLY A 41 -6.92 -2.64 16.05
N TYR A 42 -6.37 -3.84 15.79
CA TYR A 42 -7.16 -5.07 15.60
C TYR A 42 -7.75 -5.62 16.93
N LYS A 43 -7.24 -5.20 18.09
CA LYS A 43 -7.63 -5.75 19.40
C LYS A 43 -8.76 -5.00 20.10
N GLU A 44 -9.14 -3.82 19.61
CA GLU A 44 -10.17 -3.01 20.26
C GLU A 44 -11.58 -3.44 19.83
N LYS A 45 -12.46 -3.65 20.81
CA LYS A 45 -13.84 -4.12 20.58
C LYS A 45 -14.82 -2.99 20.27
N ASN A 46 -14.46 -1.75 20.61
CA ASN A 46 -15.28 -0.56 20.40
C ASN A 46 -14.67 0.27 19.28
N TYR A 47 -14.93 -0.09 18.02
CA TYR A 47 -14.43 0.64 16.85
C TYR A 47 -15.02 2.06 16.80
N THR A 48 -14.30 3.01 17.40
CA THR A 48 -14.57 4.46 17.38
C THR A 48 -13.52 5.24 16.59
N SER A 49 -12.54 4.56 16.01
CA SER A 49 -11.48 5.14 15.20
C SER A 49 -12.01 5.97 14.03
N GLU A 50 -11.19 6.91 13.54
CA GLU A 50 -11.47 7.70 12.33
C GLU A 50 -11.83 6.79 11.14
N LEU A 51 -11.07 5.71 10.94
CA LEU A 51 -11.34 4.71 9.90
C LEU A 51 -12.75 4.09 10.04
N SER A 52 -13.17 3.74 11.25
CA SER A 52 -14.48 3.16 11.50
C SER A 52 -15.62 4.15 11.26
N ILE A 53 -15.43 5.41 11.67
CA ILE A 53 -16.38 6.50 11.45
C ILE A 53 -16.50 6.77 9.95
N PHE A 54 -15.37 6.83 9.24
CA PHE A 54 -15.32 7.02 7.79
C PHE A 54 -16.16 5.98 7.05
N PHE A 55 -15.94 4.68 7.31
CA PHE A 55 -16.71 3.62 6.62
C PHE A 55 -18.20 3.59 7.03
N LYS A 56 -18.54 3.92 8.29
CA LYS A 56 -19.94 4.10 8.72
C LYS A 56 -20.61 5.23 7.96
N LEU A 57 -19.92 6.36 7.78
CA LEU A 57 -20.43 7.50 7.01
C LEU A 57 -20.52 7.16 5.52
N LEU A 58 -19.53 6.49 4.95
CA LEU A 58 -19.56 6.05 3.57
C LEU A 58 -20.77 5.14 3.30
N ALA A 59 -21.05 4.18 4.19
CA ALA A 59 -22.23 3.31 4.05
C ALA A 59 -23.55 4.05 4.07
N LYS A 60 -23.66 5.14 4.83
CA LYS A 60 -24.86 6.00 4.88
C LYS A 60 -25.01 6.89 3.65
N ASN A 61 -23.91 7.25 3.00
CA ASN A 61 -23.86 8.28 1.95
C ASN A 61 -23.48 7.73 0.57
N ILE A 62 -23.37 6.41 0.40
CA ILE A 62 -23.08 5.82 -0.90
C ILE A 62 -24.28 6.03 -1.81
N ASN A 63 -24.22 7.11 -2.58
CA ASN A 63 -25.26 7.48 -3.53
C ASN A 63 -25.10 6.70 -4.84
N ASN A 64 -26.23 6.48 -5.49
CA ASN A 64 -26.37 5.67 -6.70
C ASN A 64 -25.81 6.40 -7.93
N THR A 65 -24.49 6.58 -8.00
CA THR A 65 -23.84 7.26 -9.13
C THR A 65 -23.48 6.25 -10.22
N GLN A 66 -23.93 6.53 -11.44
CA GLN A 66 -23.47 5.79 -12.64
C GLN A 66 -21.97 6.01 -12.91
N ILE A 67 -21.42 7.11 -12.38
CA ILE A 67 -20.00 7.44 -12.49
C ILE A 67 -19.25 6.67 -11.40
N PRO A 68 -18.24 5.84 -11.77
CA PRO A 68 -17.40 5.20 -10.79
C PRO A 68 -16.66 6.22 -9.93
N THR A 69 -16.67 6.01 -8.62
CA THR A 69 -15.91 6.85 -7.67
C THR A 69 -14.68 6.10 -7.21
N ARG A 70 -13.53 6.78 -7.20
CA ARG A 70 -12.27 6.24 -6.72
C ARG A 70 -11.63 7.16 -5.69
N PHE A 71 -11.14 6.59 -4.61
CA PHE A 71 -10.33 7.26 -3.60
C PHE A 71 -9.38 6.27 -2.96
N GLN A 72 -8.40 6.76 -2.22
CA GLN A 72 -7.39 5.93 -1.57
C GLN A 72 -7.28 6.33 -0.10
N LEU A 73 -6.88 5.39 0.74
CA LEU A 73 -6.70 5.58 2.17
C LEU A 73 -5.24 5.27 2.54
N ALA A 74 -4.56 6.24 3.14
CA ALA A 74 -3.36 6.02 3.93
C ALA A 74 -3.82 5.73 5.36
N ILE A 75 -3.53 4.54 5.88
CA ILE A 75 -4.04 4.12 7.19
C ILE A 75 -2.89 3.92 8.16
N GLU A 76 -2.97 4.65 9.27
CA GLU A 76 -2.13 4.45 10.45
C GLU A 76 -2.79 3.43 11.37
N ASN A 77 -2.01 2.48 11.85
CA ASN A 77 -2.48 1.53 12.85
C ASN A 77 -1.33 1.14 13.80
N GLN A 78 -1.27 1.79 14.96
CA GLN A 78 -0.35 1.44 16.05
C GLN A 78 1.13 1.44 15.61
N GLY A 79 1.55 2.49 14.91
CA GLY A 79 2.90 2.69 14.37
C GLY A 79 3.15 2.01 13.02
N HIS A 80 2.18 1.28 12.47
CA HIS A 80 2.27 0.62 11.16
C HIS A 80 1.41 1.32 10.12
N TRP A 81 1.90 1.37 8.88
CA TRP A 81 1.21 1.98 7.75
C TRP A 81 0.87 0.97 6.68
N PHE A 82 -0.34 1.08 6.13
CA PHE A 82 -0.76 0.37 4.94
C PHE A 82 -1.69 1.23 4.09
N SER A 83 -1.89 0.81 2.84
CA SER A 83 -2.72 1.54 1.88
C SER A 83 -3.94 0.73 1.45
N VAL A 84 -5.06 1.41 1.25
CA VAL A 84 -6.24 0.86 0.60
C VAL A 84 -6.60 1.71 -0.61
N ASP A 85 -6.78 1.08 -1.76
CA ASP A 85 -7.40 1.73 -2.92
C ASP A 85 -8.86 1.32 -2.97
N CYS A 86 -9.76 2.28 -3.08
CA CYS A 86 -11.20 2.09 -3.03
C CYS A 86 -11.80 2.46 -4.38
N TYR A 87 -12.59 1.55 -4.93
CA TYR A 87 -13.33 1.74 -6.17
C TYR A 87 -14.80 1.41 -5.95
N ILE A 88 -15.68 2.33 -6.31
CA ILE A 88 -17.13 2.18 -6.17
C ILE A 88 -17.73 2.28 -7.56
N LYS A 89 -18.44 1.23 -7.98
CA LYS A 89 -19.12 1.17 -9.27
C LYS A 89 -20.41 0.38 -9.12
N ASN A 90 -21.52 0.91 -9.63
CA ASN A 90 -22.83 0.27 -9.60
C ASN A 90 -23.25 -0.18 -8.18
N ASN A 91 -23.05 0.70 -7.18
CA ASN A 91 -23.25 0.42 -5.74
C ASN A 91 -22.42 -0.72 -5.14
N GLN A 92 -21.52 -1.32 -5.91
CA GLN A 92 -20.57 -2.28 -5.38
C GLN A 92 -19.29 -1.56 -4.97
N VAL A 93 -18.86 -1.80 -3.73
CA VAL A 93 -17.58 -1.34 -3.21
C VAL A 93 -16.53 -2.43 -3.44
N TYR A 94 -15.41 -2.02 -4.01
CA TYR A 94 -14.21 -2.83 -4.20
C TYR A 94 -13.07 -2.18 -3.43
N LEU A 95 -12.34 -2.97 -2.64
CA LEU A 95 -11.23 -2.51 -1.83
C LEU A 95 -9.98 -3.31 -2.20
N LEU A 96 -8.87 -2.64 -2.48
CA LEU A 96 -7.56 -3.27 -2.69
C LEU A 96 -6.66 -2.90 -1.52
N VAL A 97 -6.42 -3.87 -0.63
CA VAL A 97 -5.56 -3.71 0.54
C VAL A 97 -4.14 -4.11 0.18
N LEU A 98 -3.22 -3.15 0.28
CA LEU A 98 -1.78 -3.36 0.10
C LEU A 98 -1.02 -3.04 1.38
N ASP A 99 -0.39 -4.07 1.93
CA ASP A 99 0.51 -3.99 3.07
C ASP A 99 1.86 -4.60 2.68
N ALA A 100 2.92 -3.79 2.70
CA ALA A 100 4.25 -4.23 2.26
C ALA A 100 4.88 -5.24 3.23
N ALA A 101 4.54 -5.17 4.51
CA ALA A 101 4.97 -6.13 5.52
C ALA A 101 4.09 -7.40 5.54
N VAL A 102 3.02 -7.42 4.73
CA VAL A 102 2.09 -8.54 4.54
C VAL A 102 1.45 -8.96 5.86
N LEU A 103 0.88 -7.98 6.56
CA LEU A 103 0.12 -8.26 7.78
C LEU A 103 -1.32 -8.61 7.43
N TYR A 104 -1.68 -9.88 7.64
CA TYR A 104 -3.08 -10.36 7.63
C TYR A 104 -4.01 -9.46 8.46
N ARG A 105 -3.48 -8.84 9.52
CA ARG A 105 -4.19 -7.91 10.41
C ARG A 105 -4.78 -6.71 9.67
N SER A 106 -4.08 -6.14 8.69
CA SER A 106 -4.55 -4.96 7.94
C SER A 106 -5.84 -5.29 7.18
N THR A 107 -5.91 -6.47 6.57
CA THR A 107 -7.12 -6.96 5.88
C THR A 107 -8.27 -7.21 6.85
N GLU A 108 -8.00 -7.77 8.03
CA GLU A 108 -9.05 -8.01 9.04
C GLU A 108 -9.61 -6.73 9.66
N ILE A 109 -8.77 -5.71 9.85
CA ILE A 109 -9.22 -4.37 10.23
C ILE A 109 -10.21 -3.87 9.18
N ILE A 110 -9.81 -3.89 7.90
CA ILE A 110 -10.65 -3.44 6.79
C ILE A 110 -11.97 -4.21 6.71
N LYS A 111 -11.94 -5.54 6.78
CA LYS A 111 -13.16 -6.36 6.81
C LYS A 111 -14.12 -5.91 7.91
N THR A 112 -13.60 -5.71 9.12
CA THR A 112 -14.42 -5.36 10.28
C THR A 112 -15.04 -3.98 10.13
N VAL A 113 -14.24 -2.96 9.82
CA VAL A 113 -14.74 -1.56 9.75
C VAL A 113 -15.64 -1.30 8.54
N SER A 114 -15.48 -2.08 7.47
CA SER A 114 -16.23 -1.91 6.22
C SER A 114 -17.42 -2.87 6.06
N LEU A 115 -17.74 -3.69 7.08
CA LEU A 115 -18.78 -4.73 7.02
C LEU A 115 -20.12 -4.24 6.43
N ASN A 116 -20.57 -3.05 6.85
CA ASN A 116 -21.85 -2.49 6.40
C ASN A 116 -21.89 -2.11 4.90
N LEU A 117 -20.73 -2.01 4.25
CA LEU A 117 -20.61 -1.75 2.81
C LEU A 117 -20.64 -3.01 1.96
N LYS A 118 -20.53 -4.20 2.58
CA LYS A 118 -20.47 -5.48 1.89
C LYS A 118 -19.42 -5.52 0.76
N PRO A 119 -18.19 -5.05 0.99
CA PRO A 119 -17.23 -4.87 -0.08
C PRO A 119 -16.73 -6.21 -0.62
N ILE A 120 -16.24 -6.18 -1.87
CA ILE A 120 -15.32 -7.19 -2.39
C ILE A 120 -13.91 -6.70 -2.08
N ILE A 121 -13.15 -7.47 -1.30
CA ILE A 121 -11.83 -7.09 -0.84
C ILE A 121 -10.78 -7.91 -1.56
N PHE A 122 -9.93 -7.26 -2.35
CA PHE A 122 -8.69 -7.84 -2.87
C PHE A 122 -7.56 -7.54 -1.88
N SER A 123 -6.85 -8.57 -1.45
CA SER A 123 -5.73 -8.42 -0.52
C SER A 123 -4.51 -9.14 -1.05
N TYR A 124 -3.44 -8.38 -1.24
CA TYR A 124 -2.15 -9.00 -1.54
C TYR A 124 -1.64 -9.73 -0.30
N SER A 125 -1.41 -11.04 -0.44
CA SER A 125 -0.99 -11.95 0.64
C SER A 125 0.22 -12.81 0.23
N GLY A 126 0.93 -12.39 -0.81
CA GLY A 126 2.07 -13.11 -1.37
C GLY A 126 3.35 -12.97 -0.54
N THR A 127 4.48 -12.91 -1.24
CA THR A 127 5.75 -12.65 -0.58
C THR A 127 5.78 -11.28 0.08
N GLN A 128 6.40 -11.23 1.26
CA GLN A 128 6.71 -9.99 1.95
C GLN A 128 7.57 -9.06 1.07
N ILE A 129 7.16 -7.80 0.95
CA ILE A 129 7.83 -6.78 0.13
C ILE A 129 8.84 -6.00 0.98
N GLN A 130 8.40 -5.57 2.17
CA GLN A 130 9.19 -4.90 3.19
C GLN A 130 9.73 -5.90 4.21
N HIS A 131 11.04 -5.91 4.41
CA HIS A 131 11.73 -6.77 5.36
C HIS A 131 12.27 -6.02 6.59
N ASP A 132 12.33 -4.68 6.57
CA ASP A 132 12.66 -3.88 7.76
C ASP A 132 11.44 -3.41 8.56
N PHE A 133 11.68 -2.76 9.70
CA PHE A 133 10.65 -2.24 10.59
C PHE A 133 10.37 -0.74 10.39
N ASP A 134 11.09 -0.08 9.49
CA ASP A 134 11.25 1.36 9.54
C ASP A 134 10.48 2.05 8.41
N HIS A 135 10.35 1.39 7.25
CA HIS A 135 9.93 2.05 6.00
C HIS A 135 8.47 1.81 5.58
N CYS A 136 7.59 1.28 6.44
CA CYS A 136 6.19 0.99 6.07
C CYS A 136 5.42 2.21 5.55
N SER A 137 5.67 3.39 6.12
CA SER A 137 5.15 4.68 5.63
C SER A 137 5.59 4.98 4.20
N PHE A 138 6.88 4.80 3.87
CA PHE A 138 7.39 5.02 2.52
C PHE A 138 6.87 4.02 1.50
N PHE A 139 6.67 2.76 1.91
CA PHE A 139 5.99 1.77 1.06
C PHE A 139 4.54 2.19 0.79
N THR A 140 3.82 2.61 1.83
CA THR A 140 2.43 3.07 1.74
C THR A 140 2.32 4.28 0.80
N LEU A 141 3.15 5.31 0.96
CA LEU A 141 3.20 6.46 0.05
C LEU A 141 3.49 6.04 -1.40
N ASP A 142 4.43 5.13 -1.58
CA ASP A 142 4.79 4.65 -2.91
C ASP A 142 3.65 3.89 -3.59
N HIS A 143 2.94 3.04 -2.85
CA HIS A 143 1.76 2.35 -3.34
C HIS A 143 0.66 3.33 -3.73
N LEU A 144 0.28 4.24 -2.82
CA LEU A 144 -0.75 5.24 -3.05
C LEU A 144 -0.48 6.08 -4.31
N PHE A 145 0.71 6.66 -4.42
CA PHE A 145 1.06 7.53 -5.53
C PHE A 145 1.17 6.80 -6.87
N ARG A 146 1.39 5.48 -6.87
CA ARG A 146 1.44 4.70 -8.11
C ARG A 146 0.09 4.20 -8.54
N LEU A 147 -0.70 3.75 -7.59
CA LEU A 147 -2.09 3.39 -7.80
C LEU A 147 -2.85 4.58 -8.39
N SER A 148 -2.64 5.81 -7.89
CA SER A 148 -3.33 7.01 -8.40
C SER A 148 -3.01 7.40 -9.85
N ASN A 149 -2.11 6.70 -10.53
CA ASN A 149 -1.77 6.97 -11.93
C ASN A 149 -2.41 5.97 -12.92
N ARG A 150 -3.14 4.96 -12.42
CA ARG A 150 -3.58 3.81 -13.22
C ARG A 150 -4.92 3.31 -12.70
N ASP A 151 -5.85 2.99 -13.58
CA ASP A 151 -7.09 2.28 -13.23
C ASP A 151 -7.09 0.83 -13.71
N GLN A 152 -6.16 0.45 -14.60
CA GLN A 152 -6.08 -0.87 -15.24
C GLN A 152 -6.08 -2.03 -14.23
N HIS A 153 -5.51 -1.85 -13.04
CA HIS A 153 -5.53 -2.92 -12.03
C HIS A 153 -6.94 -3.24 -11.54
N TRP A 154 -7.90 -2.30 -11.58
CA TRP A 154 -9.29 -2.59 -11.27
C TRP A 154 -9.94 -3.43 -12.36
N ASP A 155 -9.66 -3.15 -13.62
CA ASP A 155 -10.11 -3.99 -14.73
C ASP A 155 -9.51 -5.40 -14.62
N ASP A 156 -8.23 -5.51 -14.28
CA ASP A 156 -7.56 -6.80 -14.11
C ASP A 156 -8.01 -7.57 -12.84
N LEU A 157 -8.43 -6.88 -11.78
CA LEU A 157 -8.90 -7.54 -10.55
C LEU A 157 -10.37 -7.96 -10.65
N ILE A 158 -11.21 -7.10 -11.24
CA ILE A 158 -12.66 -7.29 -11.32
C ILE A 158 -13.05 -8.10 -12.56
N GLY A 159 -12.31 -7.96 -13.66
CA GLY A 159 -12.69 -8.43 -14.99
C GLY A 159 -12.78 -9.95 -15.18
N PHE A 160 -12.44 -10.75 -14.16
CA PHE A 160 -12.38 -12.20 -14.29
C PHE A 160 -13.53 -12.96 -13.63
N ASN A 161 -14.34 -12.37 -12.73
CA ASN A 161 -15.41 -13.11 -12.05
C ASN A 161 -16.53 -12.21 -11.52
N LEU A 162 -17.75 -12.78 -11.50
CA LEU A 162 -18.85 -12.27 -10.67
C LEU A 162 -18.56 -12.68 -9.22
N PHE A 163 -18.08 -11.73 -8.42
CA PHE A 163 -17.85 -11.96 -7.00
C PHE A 163 -19.11 -11.66 -6.20
N SER A 164 -19.41 -12.49 -5.20
CA SER A 164 -20.46 -12.16 -4.24
C SER A 164 -20.01 -10.98 -3.37
N PRO A 165 -20.94 -10.08 -2.95
CA PRO A 165 -20.64 -9.11 -1.91
C PRO A 165 -20.07 -9.78 -0.66
N GLU A 166 -19.25 -9.05 0.11
CA GLU A 166 -18.55 -9.57 1.31
C GLU A 166 -17.45 -10.61 1.02
N THR A 167 -17.10 -10.86 -0.24
CA THR A 167 -16.00 -11.78 -0.59
C THR A 167 -14.65 -11.12 -0.34
N THR A 168 -13.73 -11.85 0.30
CA THR A 168 -12.31 -11.48 0.35
C THR A 168 -11.47 -12.43 -0.50
N ILE A 169 -10.74 -11.85 -1.44
CA ILE A 169 -9.88 -12.53 -2.40
C ILE A 169 -8.45 -12.23 -2.02
N TYR A 170 -7.76 -13.26 -1.54
CA TYR A 170 -6.35 -13.20 -1.30
C TYR A 170 -5.62 -13.61 -2.58
N PHE A 171 -4.73 -12.75 -3.08
CA PHE A 171 -3.89 -13.07 -4.22
C PHE A 171 -2.42 -13.08 -3.85
N HIS A 172 -1.69 -14.04 -4.43
CA HIS A 172 -0.25 -14.19 -4.23
C HIS A 172 0.52 -13.61 -5.42
N HIS A 173 1.85 -13.64 -5.32
CA HIS A 173 2.73 -13.13 -6.37
C HIS A 173 2.63 -13.94 -7.67
N GLU A 174 2.20 -15.20 -7.62
CA GLU A 174 2.00 -16.05 -8.81
C GLU A 174 0.76 -15.63 -9.61
N SER A 175 -0.28 -15.18 -8.92
CA SER A 175 -1.57 -14.75 -9.49
C SER A 175 -1.73 -13.22 -9.50
N CYS A 176 -0.66 -12.47 -9.24
CA CYS A 176 -0.71 -11.01 -9.21
C CYS A 176 -0.76 -10.46 -10.64
N PRO A 177 -1.72 -9.59 -10.97
CA PRO A 177 -1.81 -9.03 -12.32
C PRO A 177 -0.62 -8.14 -12.63
N ASN A 178 -0.20 -8.10 -13.91
CA ASN A 178 0.94 -7.30 -14.35
C ASN A 178 0.74 -5.79 -14.09
N SER A 179 -0.51 -5.29 -14.13
CA SER A 179 -0.82 -3.91 -13.77
C SER A 179 -0.37 -3.53 -12.36
N LEU A 180 -0.28 -4.50 -11.44
CA LEU A 180 0.22 -4.33 -10.08
C LEU A 180 1.71 -4.62 -9.91
N ALA A 181 2.46 -4.96 -10.97
CA ALA A 181 3.89 -5.29 -10.87
C ALA A 181 4.73 -4.19 -10.17
N PHE A 182 4.28 -2.93 -10.23
CA PHE A 182 4.97 -1.81 -9.58
C PHE A 182 5.05 -1.90 -8.06
N ILE A 183 4.15 -2.64 -7.38
CA ILE A 183 4.20 -2.79 -5.91
C ILE A 183 5.50 -3.48 -5.48
N PHE A 184 6.08 -4.29 -6.36
CA PHE A 184 7.31 -5.03 -6.09
C PHE A 184 8.59 -4.26 -6.34
N LYS A 185 8.56 -3.06 -6.93
CA LYS A 185 9.81 -2.37 -7.33
C LYS A 185 10.75 -2.06 -6.16
N ASN A 186 10.19 -2.00 -4.95
CA ASN A 186 10.89 -1.69 -3.71
C ASN A 186 11.02 -2.95 -2.82
N ILE A 187 10.71 -4.15 -3.33
CA ILE A 187 10.92 -5.41 -2.61
C ILE A 187 12.37 -5.49 -2.14
N GLN A 188 12.60 -5.67 -0.84
CA GLN A 188 13.94 -5.51 -0.27
C GLN A 188 14.78 -6.78 -0.44
N SER A 189 14.16 -7.95 -0.28
CA SER A 189 14.84 -9.24 -0.39
C SER A 189 14.92 -9.71 -1.85
N LEU A 190 16.14 -9.93 -2.34
CA LEU A 190 16.36 -10.49 -3.67
C LEU A 190 15.88 -11.95 -3.80
N THR A 191 15.93 -12.73 -2.71
CA THR A 191 15.36 -14.08 -2.64
C THR A 191 13.85 -14.07 -2.79
N ARG A 192 13.17 -13.05 -2.26
CA ARG A 192 11.72 -12.87 -2.48
C ARG A 192 11.42 -12.37 -3.88
N PHE A 193 12.25 -11.47 -4.41
CA PHE A 193 12.14 -11.04 -5.80
C PHE A 193 12.30 -12.19 -6.80
N SER A 194 13.19 -13.16 -6.52
CA SER A 194 13.38 -14.31 -7.41
C SER A 194 12.15 -15.21 -7.50
N GLN A 195 11.26 -15.20 -6.51
CA GLN A 195 10.00 -15.94 -6.51
C GLN A 195 8.95 -15.34 -7.48
N LEU A 196 9.08 -14.07 -7.86
CA LEU A 196 8.13 -13.46 -8.80
C LEU A 196 8.17 -14.13 -10.18
N SER A 197 7.02 -14.21 -10.84
CA SER A 197 6.92 -14.74 -12.19
C SER A 197 7.74 -13.92 -13.19
N ASN A 198 8.20 -14.55 -14.28
CA ASN A 198 8.91 -13.84 -15.34
C ASN A 198 8.05 -12.75 -15.99
N SER A 199 6.72 -12.94 -16.04
CA SER A 199 5.77 -11.93 -16.52
C SER A 199 5.84 -10.65 -15.68
N LEU A 200 5.77 -10.77 -14.35
CA LEU A 200 5.89 -9.62 -13.46
C LEU A 200 7.26 -8.95 -13.57
N LYS A 201 8.35 -9.73 -13.57
CA LYS A 201 9.73 -9.22 -13.68
C LYS A 201 9.96 -8.42 -14.96
N LYS A 202 9.38 -8.85 -16.09
CA LYS A 202 9.52 -8.19 -17.40
C LYS A 202 8.54 -7.05 -17.64
N THR A 203 7.56 -6.85 -16.75
CA THR A 203 6.57 -5.77 -16.89
C THR A 203 7.25 -4.40 -16.80
N VAL A 204 6.89 -3.49 -17.71
CA VAL A 204 7.32 -2.08 -17.69
C VAL A 204 6.57 -1.33 -16.57
N ILE A 205 7.31 -0.74 -15.63
CA ILE A 205 6.71 -0.16 -14.41
C ILE A 205 6.72 1.38 -14.38
N ASN A 206 7.34 2.04 -15.35
CA ASN A 206 7.44 3.51 -15.40
C ASN A 206 7.45 4.04 -16.84
N LYS A 207 7.35 5.38 -16.99
CA LYS A 207 7.34 6.07 -18.29
C LYS A 207 8.66 5.96 -19.06
N ASN A 208 9.76 5.65 -18.37
CA ASN A 208 11.10 5.51 -18.96
C ASN A 208 11.34 4.11 -19.52
N GLN A 209 10.27 3.35 -19.80
CA GLN A 209 10.32 1.99 -20.34
C GLN A 209 11.18 1.01 -19.51
N THR A 210 11.37 1.29 -18.22
CA THR A 210 12.15 0.41 -17.33
C THR A 210 11.27 -0.74 -16.86
N THR A 211 11.75 -1.97 -17.04
CA THR A 211 11.10 -3.16 -16.47
C THR A 211 11.29 -3.23 -14.96
N LEU A 212 10.45 -4.00 -14.27
CA LEU A 212 10.61 -4.26 -12.84
C LEU A 212 12.03 -4.81 -12.55
N GLU A 213 12.48 -5.80 -13.31
CA GLU A 213 13.81 -6.40 -13.14
C GLU A 213 14.95 -5.39 -13.34
N GLN A 214 14.88 -4.55 -14.39
CA GLN A 214 15.88 -3.51 -14.61
C GLN A 214 15.95 -2.52 -13.45
N PHE A 215 14.79 -2.15 -12.89
CA PHE A 215 14.73 -1.24 -11.74
C PHE A 215 15.36 -1.86 -10.48
N ILE A 216 15.08 -3.14 -10.20
CA ILE A 216 15.69 -3.87 -9.08
C ILE A 216 17.20 -3.97 -9.26
N LYS A 217 17.68 -4.36 -10.44
CA LYS A 217 19.12 -4.43 -10.75
C LYS A 217 19.81 -3.10 -10.51
N LYS A 218 19.22 -1.99 -10.98
CA LYS A 218 19.76 -0.64 -10.79
C LYS A 218 19.95 -0.28 -9.31
N ASN A 219 19.03 -0.70 -8.44
CA ASN A 219 18.99 -0.34 -7.03
C ASN A 219 19.53 -1.44 -6.09
N THR A 220 20.11 -2.51 -6.63
CA THR A 220 20.71 -3.57 -5.82
C THR A 220 22.08 -3.12 -5.33
N ARG A 221 22.29 -3.06 -4.02
CA ARG A 221 23.55 -2.65 -3.38
C ARG A 221 23.80 -3.48 -2.13
N SER A 222 25.06 -3.51 -1.71
CA SER A 222 25.45 -4.01 -0.39
C SER A 222 25.22 -2.90 0.63
N GLU A 223 24.35 -3.13 1.61
CA GLU A 223 24.03 -2.17 2.67
C GLU A 223 23.95 -2.92 4.01
N SER A 224 24.29 -2.25 5.11
CA SER A 224 23.95 -2.72 6.45
C SER A 224 22.43 -2.75 6.61
N PHE A 225 21.86 -3.91 6.92
CA PHE A 225 20.42 -4.10 6.96
C PHE A 225 20.03 -4.79 8.26
N LEU A 226 19.09 -4.20 9.01
CA LEU A 226 18.63 -4.71 10.32
C LEU A 226 19.76 -4.89 11.36
N GLY A 227 20.87 -4.16 11.23
CA GLY A 227 22.03 -4.31 12.13
C GLY A 227 22.80 -5.62 11.96
N ILE A 228 22.41 -6.44 10.97
CA ILE A 228 23.19 -7.59 10.50
C ILE A 228 24.16 -7.05 9.44
N GLY A 229 25.37 -7.60 9.37
CA GLY A 229 26.41 -7.16 8.45
C GLY A 229 25.94 -6.99 7.00
N ASN A 230 26.77 -6.31 6.20
CA ASN A 230 26.42 -5.92 4.84
C ASN A 230 25.79 -7.06 4.02
N THR A 231 24.53 -6.85 3.62
CA THR A 231 23.76 -7.80 2.84
C THR A 231 23.38 -7.16 1.51
N VAL A 232 23.37 -7.94 0.43
CA VAL A 232 22.95 -7.46 -0.89
C VAL A 232 21.43 -7.41 -0.95
N ILE A 233 20.88 -6.20 -0.98
CA ILE A 233 19.44 -5.93 -1.00
C ILE A 233 19.11 -4.91 -2.09
N ASN A 234 17.83 -4.82 -2.42
CA ASN A 234 17.32 -3.67 -3.18
C ASN A 234 17.12 -2.49 -2.22
N ILE A 235 17.95 -1.46 -2.36
CA ILE A 235 17.90 -0.26 -1.50
C ILE A 235 16.92 0.81 -2.01
N GLY A 236 16.06 0.50 -2.98
CA GLY A 236 15.16 1.48 -3.62
C GLY A 236 14.29 2.28 -2.64
N ILE A 237 13.77 1.64 -1.58
CA ILE A 237 12.99 2.34 -0.55
C ILE A 237 13.87 3.21 0.36
N ILE A 238 15.08 2.74 0.68
CA ILE A 238 16.06 3.46 1.51
C ILE A 238 16.51 4.73 0.78
N LEU A 239 16.75 4.64 -0.54
CA LEU A 239 17.11 5.80 -1.36
C LEU A 239 15.99 6.86 -1.35
N LYS A 240 14.72 6.45 -1.41
CA LYS A 240 13.57 7.36 -1.30
C LYS A 240 13.52 8.07 0.05
N TYR A 241 13.76 7.33 1.13
CA TYR A 241 13.84 7.91 2.46
C TYR A 241 15.02 8.89 2.60
N LYS A 242 16.21 8.51 2.10
CA LYS A 242 17.40 9.39 2.08
C LYS A 242 17.16 10.66 1.25
N GLU A 243 16.42 10.58 0.14
CA GLU A 243 16.04 11.74 -0.67
C GLU A 243 15.08 12.67 0.10
N TYR A 244 14.05 12.12 0.73
CA TYR A 244 13.13 12.88 1.57
C TYR A 244 13.84 13.64 2.70
N THR A 245 14.66 12.94 3.49
CA THR A 245 15.38 13.53 4.63
C THR A 245 16.37 14.61 4.22
N ARG A 246 16.98 14.51 3.03
CA ARG A 246 17.81 15.60 2.50
C ARG A 246 16.98 16.83 2.22
N ASN A 247 15.83 16.68 1.57
CA ASN A 247 14.99 17.81 1.17
C ASN A 247 14.33 18.50 2.38
N THR A 248 13.92 17.76 3.42
CA THR A 248 13.33 18.36 4.63
C THR A 248 14.34 19.11 5.50
N ARG A 249 15.59 18.66 5.57
CA ARG A 249 16.66 19.40 6.28
C ARG A 249 16.92 20.79 5.71
N TYR A 250 16.70 21.01 4.42
CA TYR A 250 16.81 22.34 3.82
C TYR A 250 15.62 23.26 4.12
N CYS A 251 14.46 22.73 4.50
CA CYS A 251 13.30 23.54 4.88
C CYS A 251 13.35 24.05 6.34
N HIS A 252 14.18 23.46 7.21
CA HIS A 252 14.37 23.92 8.60
C HIS A 252 15.59 24.84 8.79
N LEU A 253 16.28 25.20 7.70
CA LEU A 253 17.44 26.10 7.68
C LEU A 253 17.16 27.43 6.95
N LEU A 254 15.89 27.73 6.68
CA LEU A 254 15.39 29.01 6.16
C LEU A 254 14.36 29.58 7.14
#